data_AF-K2D686-F1
#
_entry.id   AF-K2D686-F1
#
_cell.length_a   1.000
_cell.length_b   1.000
_cell.length_c   1.000
_cell.angle_alpha   90.00
_cell.angle_beta   90.00
_cell.angle_gamma   90.00
#
_symmetry.space_group_name_H-M   'P 1'
#
loop_
_entity.id
_entity.type
_entity.pdbx_description
1 polymer ?
#
loop_
_entity_poly.entity_id
_entity_poly.type
_entity_poly.pdbx_seq_one_letter_code
_entity_poly.pdbx_strand_id
1 'polypeptide(L)'
;ADGYEMFNQGNLEKAYPLFKEAQTTFSSALNFYRRFASSESHVNPDEIHELTVSVCLSIAHEQFFDLKTADEWLNRADEELKNLPDGERKTDLTHSIATARDVSRLCQTFNDGNYEQAMKDLLETEKKALPTDQDFFIFEIRFLIACGKALGEPAILNQARELLFFATTDAGIDNEKTRSLWVTLTN
;
A
#
# COMPACT_ATOMS: atom_id res chain seq x y z
N ALA A 1 -10.10 -12.06 -8.97
CA ALA A 1 -10.69 -13.13 -9.80
C ALA A 1 -12.14 -12.80 -10.19
N ASP A 2 -12.87 -12.17 -9.28
CA ASP A 2 -14.31 -11.91 -9.34
C ASP A 2 -14.77 -11.07 -10.54
N GLY A 3 -14.00 -10.04 -10.94
CA GLY A 3 -14.33 -9.24 -12.12
C GLY A 3 -14.36 -10.06 -13.42
N TYR A 4 -13.44 -11.02 -13.56
CA TYR A 4 -13.37 -11.90 -14.73
C TYR A 4 -14.47 -12.95 -14.74
N GLU A 5 -14.85 -13.43 -13.55
CA GLU A 5 -15.97 -14.36 -13.39
C GLU A 5 -17.31 -13.69 -13.74
N MET A 6 -17.53 -12.45 -13.26
CA MET A 6 -18.71 -11.65 -13.62
C MET A 6 -18.77 -11.33 -15.11
N PHE A 7 -17.62 -11.09 -15.76
CA PHE A 7 -17.52 -10.91 -17.20
C PHE A 7 -17.95 -12.17 -17.98
N ASN A 8 -17.44 -13.34 -17.58
CA ASN A 8 -17.78 -14.62 -18.22
C ASN A 8 -19.26 -15.01 -18.02
N GLN A 9 -19.89 -14.52 -16.96
CA GLN A 9 -21.33 -14.68 -16.71
C GLN A 9 -22.20 -13.63 -17.43
N GLY A 10 -21.61 -12.70 -18.19
CA GLY A 10 -22.34 -11.65 -18.91
C GLY A 10 -22.81 -10.48 -18.03
N ASN A 11 -22.43 -10.43 -16.75
CA ASN A 11 -22.77 -9.36 -15.81
C ASN A 11 -21.84 -8.16 -15.99
N LEU A 12 -21.86 -7.56 -17.18
CA LEU A 12 -20.93 -6.49 -17.57
C LEU A 12 -21.00 -5.25 -16.65
N GLU A 13 -22.20 -4.89 -16.17
CA GLU A 13 -22.38 -3.76 -15.24
C GLU A 13 -21.67 -3.97 -13.89
N LYS A 14 -21.53 -5.23 -13.45
CA LYS A 14 -20.82 -5.58 -12.20
C LYS A 14 -19.34 -5.82 -12.43
N ALA A 15 -18.96 -6.34 -13.59
CA ALA A 15 -17.57 -6.56 -13.96
C ALA A 15 -16.81 -5.25 -14.21
N TYR A 16 -17.46 -4.26 -14.84
CA TYR A 16 -16.84 -2.99 -15.21
C TYR A 16 -16.23 -2.19 -14.05
N PRO A 17 -16.92 -1.93 -12.92
CA PRO A 17 -16.31 -1.21 -11.79
C PRO A 17 -15.12 -1.96 -11.20
N LEU A 18 -15.16 -3.30 -11.15
CA LEU A 18 -14.05 -4.13 -10.66
C LEU A 18 -12.84 -4.07 -11.60
N PHE A 19 -13.06 -4.05 -12.90
CA PHE A 19 -11.98 -3.83 -13.87
C PHE A 19 -11.43 -2.42 -13.83
N LYS A 20 -12.28 -1.41 -13.57
CA LYS A 20 -11.84 -0.02 -13.42
C LYS A 20 -11.02 0.16 -12.14
N GLU A 21 -11.42 -0.47 -11.04
CA GLU A 21 -10.66 -0.53 -9.78
C GLU A 21 -9.30 -1.21 -10.03
N ALA A 22 -9.28 -2.41 -10.61
CA ALA A 22 -8.04 -3.10 -10.96
C ALA A 22 -7.16 -2.29 -11.93
N GLN A 23 -7.75 -1.62 -12.93
CA GLN A 23 -7.03 -0.76 -13.85
C GLN A 23 -6.41 0.45 -13.14
N THR A 24 -7.09 1.02 -12.14
CA THR A 24 -6.57 2.16 -11.38
C THR A 24 -5.44 1.71 -10.47
N THR A 25 -5.66 0.63 -9.71
CA THR A 25 -4.69 0.03 -8.78
C THR A 25 -3.43 -0.45 -9.48
N PHE A 26 -3.57 -1.12 -10.63
CA PHE A 26 -2.43 -1.68 -11.37
C PHE A 26 -2.08 -0.87 -12.61
N SER A 27 -2.49 0.40 -12.71
CA SER A 27 -2.36 1.22 -13.92
C SER A 27 -0.94 1.22 -14.49
N SER A 28 0.08 1.45 -13.65
CA SER A 28 1.50 1.43 -14.06
C SER A 28 1.95 0.05 -14.54
N ALA A 29 1.63 -1.01 -13.80
CA ALA A 29 2.00 -2.38 -14.15
C ALA A 29 1.27 -2.88 -15.42
N LEU A 30 -0.02 -2.55 -15.58
CA LEU A 30 -0.83 -2.88 -16.75
C LEU A 30 -0.40 -2.07 -17.98
N ASN A 31 -0.04 -0.80 -17.82
CA ASN A 31 0.48 0.02 -18.92
C ASN A 31 1.83 -0.51 -19.40
N PHE A 32 2.72 -0.91 -18.48
CA PHE A 32 3.95 -1.60 -18.83
C PHE A 32 3.68 -2.93 -19.55
N TYR A 33 2.79 -3.77 -19.02
CA TYR A 33 2.44 -5.06 -19.64
C TYR A 33 1.83 -4.87 -21.03
N ARG A 34 0.97 -3.87 -21.22
CA ARG A 34 0.38 -3.51 -22.52
C ARG A 34 1.44 -3.04 -23.52
N ARG A 35 2.43 -2.25 -23.10
CA ARG A 35 3.57 -1.84 -23.94
C ARG A 35 4.47 -3.02 -24.31
N PHE A 36 4.73 -3.92 -23.35
CA PHE A 36 5.48 -5.15 -23.59
C PHE A 36 4.75 -6.09 -24.57
N ALA A 37 3.43 -6.24 -24.43
CA ALA A 37 2.60 -7.07 -25.27
C ALA A 37 2.32 -6.46 -26.66
N SER A 38 2.31 -5.13 -26.81
CA SER A 38 2.03 -4.45 -28.08
C SER A 38 3.20 -4.46 -29.06
N SER A 39 4.37 -5.01 -28.70
CA SER A 39 5.58 -5.01 -29.54
C SER A 39 6.03 -3.60 -29.99
N GLU A 40 5.52 -2.55 -29.35
CA GLU A 40 5.94 -1.18 -29.58
C GLU A 40 7.14 -0.86 -28.69
N SER A 41 8.32 -0.82 -29.31
CA SER A 41 9.49 -0.04 -28.88
C SER A 41 10.06 -0.36 -27.49
N HIS A 42 11.11 -1.19 -27.49
CA HIS A 42 12.22 -1.24 -26.53
C HIS A 42 11.90 -0.84 -25.08
N VAL A 43 11.40 -1.79 -24.29
CA VAL A 43 11.53 -1.71 -22.83
C VAL A 43 13.02 -1.60 -22.51
N ASN A 44 13.43 -0.50 -21.88
CA ASN A 44 14.82 -0.34 -21.46
C ASN A 44 15.04 -1.02 -20.10
N PRO A 45 16.28 -1.39 -19.74
CA PRO A 45 16.57 -2.03 -18.45
C PRO A 45 16.09 -1.23 -17.25
N ASP A 46 16.20 0.11 -17.30
CA ASP A 46 15.80 1.00 -16.22
C ASP A 46 14.28 0.91 -15.94
N GLU A 47 13.45 0.83 -16.99
CA GLU A 47 11.99 0.64 -16.87
C GLU A 47 11.65 -0.71 -16.21
N ILE A 48 12.45 -1.76 -16.44
CA ILE A 48 12.28 -3.08 -15.80
C ILE A 48 12.63 -2.99 -14.32
N HIS A 49 13.76 -2.36 -13.99
CA HIS A 49 14.19 -2.17 -12.61
C HIS A 49 13.17 -1.33 -11.83
N GLU A 50 12.69 -0.23 -12.41
CA GLU A 50 11.66 0.62 -11.81
C GLU A 50 10.35 -0.13 -11.58
N LEU A 51 9.89 -0.90 -12.56
CA LEU A 51 8.70 -1.72 -12.40
C LEU A 51 8.88 -2.74 -11.27
N THR A 52 10.05 -3.38 -11.21
CA THR A 52 10.33 -4.40 -10.19
C THR A 52 10.33 -3.78 -8.79
N VAL A 53 10.93 -2.59 -8.62
CA VAL A 53 10.83 -1.82 -7.37
C VAL A 53 9.37 -1.54 -7.02
N SER A 54 8.60 -1.04 -7.97
CA SER A 54 7.18 -0.69 -7.76
C SER A 54 6.35 -1.91 -7.33
N VAL A 55 6.56 -3.06 -7.98
CA VAL A 55 5.88 -4.32 -7.64
C VAL A 55 6.29 -4.80 -6.25
N CYS A 56 7.56 -4.72 -5.89
CA CYS A 56 8.03 -5.10 -4.55
C CYS A 56 7.39 -4.23 -3.46
N LEU A 57 7.30 -2.91 -3.69
CA LEU A 57 6.61 -1.99 -2.78
C LEU A 57 5.12 -2.32 -2.66
N SER A 58 4.42 -2.57 -3.77
CA SER A 58 3.00 -2.96 -3.73
C SER A 58 2.80 -4.24 -2.91
N ILE A 59 3.63 -5.28 -3.12
CA ILE A 59 3.55 -6.52 -2.33
C ILE A 59 3.83 -6.25 -0.85
N ALA A 60 4.82 -5.41 -0.53
CA ALA A 60 5.12 -5.04 0.84
C ALA A 60 3.91 -4.34 1.51
N HIS A 61 3.27 -3.39 0.83
CA HIS A 61 2.08 -2.71 1.35
C HIS A 61 0.86 -3.62 1.53
N GLU A 62 0.69 -4.66 0.71
CA GLU A 62 -0.30 -5.71 0.98
C GLU A 62 0.03 -6.47 2.28
N GLN A 63 1.29 -6.84 2.49
CA GLN A 63 1.71 -7.52 3.71
C GLN A 63 1.58 -6.65 4.96
N PHE A 64 1.90 -5.35 4.85
CA PHE A 64 1.73 -4.41 5.95
C PHE A 64 0.27 -4.23 6.35
N PHE A 65 -0.66 -4.29 5.39
CA PHE A 65 -2.10 -4.24 5.68
C PHE A 65 -2.56 -5.44 6.52
N ASP A 66 -1.91 -6.58 6.32
CA ASP A 66 -2.04 -7.79 7.14
C ASP A 66 -1.22 -7.76 8.45
N LEU A 67 -0.54 -6.65 8.75
CA LEU A 67 0.38 -6.46 9.89
C LEU A 67 1.59 -7.41 9.87
N LYS A 68 2.04 -7.86 8.69
CA LYS A 68 3.22 -8.70 8.52
C LYS A 68 4.42 -7.84 8.11
N THR A 69 5.63 -8.27 8.48
CA THR A 69 6.86 -7.69 7.95
C THR A 69 7.06 -8.10 6.50
N ALA A 70 7.80 -7.31 5.72
CA ALA A 70 8.01 -7.55 4.29
C ALA A 70 9.50 -7.41 3.87
N ASP A 71 10.42 -7.71 4.78
CA ASP A 71 11.86 -7.42 4.61
C ASP A 71 12.46 -8.07 3.35
N GLU A 72 11.97 -9.24 2.95
CA GLU A 72 12.36 -9.90 1.68
C GLU A 72 12.10 -9.01 0.47
N TRP A 73 10.90 -8.45 0.37
CA TRP A 73 10.49 -7.60 -0.76
C TRP A 73 11.18 -6.24 -0.72
N LEU A 74 11.40 -5.69 0.47
CA LEU A 74 12.15 -4.43 0.62
C LEU A 74 13.62 -4.60 0.23
N ASN A 75 14.26 -5.71 0.61
CA ASN A 75 15.63 -6.00 0.21
C ASN A 75 15.74 -6.16 -1.31
N ARG A 76 14.77 -6.84 -1.93
CA ARG A 76 14.70 -6.95 -3.39
C ARG A 76 14.50 -5.58 -4.06
N ALA A 77 13.63 -4.73 -3.53
CA ALA A 77 13.44 -3.37 -4.02
C ALA A 77 14.75 -2.56 -3.95
N ASP A 78 15.49 -2.65 -2.86
CA ASP A 78 16.79 -1.99 -2.71
C ASP A 78 17.86 -2.52 -3.68
N GLU A 79 17.85 -3.82 -3.99
CA GLU A 79 18.76 -4.39 -5.00
C GLU A 79 18.47 -3.84 -6.39
N GLU A 80 17.19 -3.74 -6.77
CA GLU A 80 16.77 -3.21 -8.07
C GLU A 80 17.00 -1.70 -8.18
N LEU A 81 16.78 -0.95 -7.09
CA LEU A 81 17.02 0.49 -7.01
C LEU A 81 18.47 0.87 -7.32
N LYS A 82 19.45 0.02 -6.96
CA LYS A 82 20.88 0.26 -7.26
C LYS A 82 21.18 0.27 -8.74
N ASN A 83 20.37 -0.40 -9.55
CA ASN A 83 20.53 -0.47 -11.00
C ASN A 83 19.94 0.76 -11.71
N LEU A 84 19.14 1.57 -11.01
CA LEU A 84 18.59 2.81 -11.57
C LEU A 84 19.63 3.94 -11.61
N PRO A 85 19.63 4.75 -12.68
CA PRO A 85 20.46 5.95 -12.75
C PRO A 85 20.03 6.97 -11.69
N ASP A 86 20.98 7.81 -11.26
CA ASP A 86 20.68 8.89 -10.32
C ASP A 86 19.73 9.91 -10.95
N GLY A 87 18.75 10.36 -10.17
CA GLY A 87 17.72 11.29 -10.63
C GLY A 87 16.56 11.40 -9.65
N GLU A 88 15.58 12.23 -10.00
CA GLU A 88 14.37 12.48 -9.21
C GLU A 88 13.62 11.17 -8.94
N ARG A 89 13.42 10.34 -9.96
CA ARG A 89 12.70 9.07 -9.81
C ARG A 89 13.34 8.11 -8.82
N LYS A 90 14.66 7.95 -8.88
CA LYS A 90 15.40 7.12 -7.91
C LYS A 90 15.30 7.70 -6.50
N THR A 91 15.30 9.03 -6.38
CA THR A 91 15.13 9.74 -5.09
C THR A 91 13.75 9.46 -4.49
N ASP A 92 12.69 9.55 -5.29
CA ASP A 92 11.33 9.25 -4.86
C ASP A 92 11.20 7.80 -4.39
N LEU A 93 11.69 6.85 -5.18
CA LEU A 93 11.65 5.43 -4.82
C LEU A 93 12.50 5.13 -3.58
N THR A 94 13.63 5.80 -3.41
CA THR A 94 14.44 5.70 -2.19
C THR A 94 13.63 6.13 -0.97
N HIS A 95 12.88 7.23 -1.09
CA HIS A 95 12.03 7.71 0.00
C HIS A 95 10.89 6.72 0.30
N SER A 96 10.19 6.22 -0.72
CA SER A 96 9.14 5.20 -0.54
C SER A 96 9.66 3.93 0.11
N ILE A 97 10.84 3.43 -0.29
CA ILE A 97 11.46 2.26 0.35
C ILE A 97 11.83 2.55 1.81
N ALA A 98 12.33 3.75 2.11
CA ALA A 98 12.64 4.14 3.49
C ALA A 98 11.40 4.16 4.38
N THR A 99 10.30 4.77 3.92
CA THR A 99 9.01 4.73 4.64
C THR A 99 8.51 3.30 4.80
N ALA A 100 8.57 2.48 3.76
CA ALA A 100 8.16 1.07 3.82
C ALA A 100 9.03 0.24 4.81
N ARG A 101 10.33 0.56 4.95
CA ARG A 101 11.21 -0.04 5.98
C ARG A 101 10.80 0.38 7.39
N ASP A 102 10.40 1.64 7.59
CA ASP A 102 9.88 2.11 8.87
C ASP A 102 8.57 1.36 9.22
N VAL A 103 7.68 1.19 8.23
CA VAL A 103 6.45 0.40 8.36
C VAL A 103 6.71 -1.08 8.68
N SER A 104 7.67 -1.73 8.02
CA SER A 104 8.05 -3.12 8.35
C SER A 104 8.48 -3.25 9.81
N ARG A 105 9.24 -2.27 10.32
CA ARG A 105 9.63 -2.23 11.74
C ARG A 105 8.44 -2.01 12.68
N LEU A 106 7.46 -1.19 12.30
CA LEU A 106 6.22 -1.05 13.06
C LEU A 106 5.48 -2.38 13.17
N CYS A 107 5.33 -3.11 12.07
CA CYS A 107 4.73 -4.44 12.08
C CYS A 107 5.50 -5.40 13.00
N GLN A 108 6.84 -5.38 13.00
CA GLN A 108 7.64 -6.18 13.91
C GLN A 108 7.37 -5.82 15.38
N THR A 109 7.48 -4.54 15.75
CA THR A 109 7.24 -4.07 17.12
C THR A 109 5.82 -4.42 17.61
N PHE A 110 4.83 -4.31 16.72
CA PHE A 110 3.45 -4.71 17.00
C PHE A 110 3.33 -6.22 17.25
N ASN A 111 3.93 -7.05 16.38
CA ASN A 111 3.88 -8.51 16.49
C ASN A 111 4.63 -9.04 17.72
N ASP A 112 5.62 -8.29 18.21
CA ASP A 112 6.31 -8.56 19.48
C ASP A 112 5.49 -8.16 20.72
N GLY A 113 4.28 -7.61 20.53
CA GLY A 113 3.36 -7.21 21.61
C GLY A 113 3.67 -5.85 22.23
N ASN A 114 4.62 -5.08 21.67
CA ASN A 114 5.07 -3.81 22.21
C ASN A 114 4.23 -2.62 21.69
N TYR A 115 2.91 -2.66 21.92
CA TYR A 115 1.94 -1.75 21.28
C TYR A 115 2.16 -0.26 21.60
N GLU A 116 2.55 0.09 22.82
CA GLU A 116 2.87 1.48 23.17
C GLU A 116 4.07 2.02 22.41
N GLN A 117 5.10 1.18 22.24
CA GLN A 117 6.28 1.56 21.47
C GLN A 117 5.94 1.65 19.99
N ALA A 118 5.14 0.71 19.47
CA ALA A 118 4.65 0.74 18.11
C ALA A 118 3.88 2.04 17.79
N MET A 119 3.08 2.54 18.73
CA MET A 119 2.38 3.84 18.58
C MET A 119 3.33 5.04 18.59
N LYS A 120 4.38 5.02 19.43
CA LYS A 120 5.40 6.08 19.42
C LYS A 120 6.19 6.09 18.11
N ASP A 121 6.57 4.91 17.63
CA ASP A 121 7.30 4.75 16.39
C ASP A 121 6.43 5.16 15.17
N LEU A 122 5.10 4.94 15.24
CA LEU A 122 4.16 5.36 14.20
C LEU A 122 4.21 6.87 14.01
N LEU A 123 4.16 7.66 15.10
CA LEU A 123 4.23 9.12 15.04
C LEU A 123 5.55 9.62 14.43
N GLU A 124 6.66 8.94 14.70
CA GLU A 124 7.96 9.29 14.10
C GLU A 124 8.03 8.90 12.62
N THR A 125 7.30 7.87 12.21
CA THR A 125 7.19 7.45 10.81
C THR A 125 6.30 8.43 10.02
N GLU A 126 5.17 8.83 10.59
CA GLU A 126 4.22 9.79 10.00
C GLU A 126 4.90 11.13 9.66
N LYS A 127 5.75 11.65 10.55
CA LYS A 127 6.51 12.90 10.32
C LYS A 127 7.45 12.84 9.11
N LYS A 128 7.86 11.64 8.70
CA LYS A 128 8.77 11.44 7.57
C LYS A 128 8.02 11.10 6.29
N ALA A 129 6.86 10.47 6.40
CA ALA A 129 6.06 10.06 5.26
C ALA A 129 5.66 11.28 4.41
N LEU A 130 5.58 11.08 3.09
CA LEU A 130 5.12 12.14 2.20
C LEU A 130 3.62 12.38 2.42
N PRO A 131 3.14 13.64 2.37
CA PRO A 131 1.70 13.93 2.43
C PRO A 131 0.87 13.26 1.34
N THR A 132 1.51 12.85 0.24
CA THR A 132 0.90 12.16 -0.89
C THR A 132 1.02 10.63 -0.81
N ASP A 133 1.63 10.09 0.25
CA ASP A 133 1.79 8.64 0.44
C ASP A 133 0.48 8.01 0.93
N GLN A 134 -0.39 7.73 -0.03
CA GLN A 134 -1.68 7.12 0.24
C GLN A 134 -1.55 5.71 0.86
N ASP A 135 -0.53 4.95 0.47
CA ASP A 135 -0.33 3.60 1.00
C ASP A 135 0.05 3.63 2.49
N PHE A 136 0.93 4.57 2.88
CA PHE A 136 1.22 4.82 4.29
C PHE A 136 -0.03 5.29 5.05
N PHE A 137 -0.81 6.22 4.50
CA PHE A 137 -2.01 6.72 5.16
C PHE A 137 -3.06 5.62 5.43
N ILE A 138 -3.27 4.72 4.46
CA ILE A 138 -4.15 3.57 4.65
C ILE A 138 -3.58 2.58 5.68
N PHE A 139 -2.25 2.36 5.67
CA PHE A 139 -1.59 1.56 6.69
C PHE A 139 -1.73 2.17 8.09
N GLU A 140 -1.57 3.47 8.25
CA GLU A 140 -1.70 4.17 9.53
C GLU A 140 -3.07 3.89 10.16
N ILE A 141 -4.16 4.07 9.40
CA ILE A 141 -5.51 3.77 9.87
C ILE A 141 -5.61 2.30 10.29
N ARG A 142 -5.13 1.37 9.46
CA ARG A 142 -5.12 -0.06 9.77
C ARG A 142 -4.39 -0.37 11.07
N PHE A 143 -3.26 0.29 11.29
CA PHE A 143 -2.37 0.11 12.42
C PHE A 143 -2.97 0.70 13.70
N LEU A 144 -3.55 1.89 13.65
CA LEU A 144 -4.28 2.52 14.75
C LEU A 144 -5.44 1.62 15.21
N ILE A 145 -6.20 1.03 14.29
CA ILE A 145 -7.27 0.07 14.66
C ILE A 145 -6.68 -1.13 15.41
N ALA A 146 -5.57 -1.68 14.93
CA ALA A 146 -4.92 -2.83 15.54
C ALA A 146 -4.43 -2.52 16.97
N CYS A 147 -3.68 -1.43 17.12
CA CYS A 147 -3.15 -0.98 18.42
C CYS A 147 -4.26 -0.59 19.38
N GLY A 148 -5.29 0.14 18.93
CA GLY A 148 -6.42 0.53 19.76
C GLY A 148 -7.19 -0.67 20.32
N LYS A 149 -7.37 -1.73 19.52
CA LYS A 149 -7.96 -2.99 19.99
C LYS A 149 -7.05 -3.74 20.96
N ALA A 150 -5.76 -3.83 20.65
CA ALA A 150 -4.80 -4.57 21.47
C ALA A 150 -4.59 -3.93 22.85
N LEU A 151 -4.60 -2.59 22.91
CA LEU A 151 -4.49 -1.82 24.15
C LEU A 151 -5.85 -1.66 24.88
N GLY A 152 -6.97 -1.86 24.17
CA GLY A 152 -8.30 -1.60 24.72
C GLY A 152 -8.61 -0.11 24.88
N GLU A 153 -8.01 0.75 24.04
CA GLU A 153 -8.06 2.21 24.15
C GLU A 153 -9.05 2.84 23.14
N PRO A 154 -10.25 3.29 23.58
CA PRO A 154 -11.28 3.78 22.67
C PRO A 154 -10.90 5.08 21.95
N ALA A 155 -10.03 5.90 22.54
CA ALA A 155 -9.57 7.15 21.93
C ALA A 155 -8.82 6.89 20.62
N ILE A 156 -7.97 5.85 20.58
CA ILE A 156 -7.22 5.46 19.37
C ILE A 156 -8.19 4.97 18.29
N LEU A 157 -9.22 4.20 18.67
CA LEU A 157 -10.24 3.73 17.74
C LEU A 157 -11.10 4.87 17.18
N ASN A 158 -11.38 5.90 17.98
CA ASN A 158 -12.08 7.09 17.51
C ASN A 158 -11.23 7.88 16.51
N GLN A 159 -9.94 8.06 16.79
CA GLN A 159 -9.01 8.69 15.85
C GLN A 159 -8.95 7.91 14.53
N ALA A 160 -8.82 6.59 14.58
CA ALA A 160 -8.83 5.75 13.38
C ALA A 160 -10.14 5.89 12.59
N ARG A 161 -11.28 6.01 13.28
CA ARG A 161 -12.58 6.25 12.64
C ARG A 161 -12.64 7.60 11.92
N GLU A 162 -12.13 8.65 12.54
CA GLU A 162 -12.09 10.00 11.96
C GLU A 162 -11.22 10.03 10.71
N LEU A 163 -10.02 9.43 10.77
CA LEU A 163 -9.12 9.32 9.62
C LEU A 163 -9.74 8.48 8.50
N LEU A 164 -10.41 7.37 8.82
CA LEU A 164 -11.10 6.55 7.83
C LEU A 164 -12.26 7.30 7.17
N PHE A 165 -13.02 8.08 7.95
CA PHE A 165 -14.10 8.92 7.43
C PHE A 165 -13.57 9.98 6.47
N PHE A 166 -12.47 10.66 6.84
CA PHE A 166 -11.77 11.60 5.97
C PHE A 166 -11.31 10.92 4.68
N ALA A 167 -10.67 9.74 4.78
CA ALA A 167 -10.19 8.99 3.64
C ALA A 167 -11.31 8.67 2.64
N THR A 168 -12.46 8.19 3.11
CA THR A 168 -13.56 7.77 2.22
C THR A 168 -14.43 8.93 1.73
N THR A 169 -14.58 10.01 2.51
CA THR A 169 -15.54 11.09 2.21
C THR A 169 -14.87 12.27 1.55
N ASP A 170 -13.80 12.79 2.16
CA ASP A 170 -13.17 14.04 1.73
C ASP A 170 -12.10 13.78 0.67
N ALA A 171 -11.27 12.76 0.89
CA ALA A 171 -10.23 12.36 -0.07
C ALA A 171 -10.76 11.45 -1.19
N GLY A 172 -11.96 10.89 -1.05
CA GLY A 172 -12.61 10.05 -2.07
C GLY A 172 -11.92 8.70 -2.30
N ILE A 173 -11.20 8.17 -1.31
CA ILE A 173 -10.50 6.88 -1.38
C ILE A 173 -11.48 5.74 -1.06
N ASP A 174 -12.28 5.36 -2.05
CA ASP A 174 -13.19 4.21 -1.96
C ASP A 174 -12.62 2.99 -2.71
N ASN A 175 -12.02 2.06 -1.96
CA ASN A 175 -11.43 0.83 -2.49
C ASN A 175 -11.66 -0.34 -1.51
N GLU A 176 -11.24 -1.54 -1.90
CA GLU A 176 -11.37 -2.74 -1.06
C GLU A 176 -10.74 -2.58 0.33
N LYS A 177 -9.59 -1.92 0.46
CA LYS A 177 -8.91 -1.72 1.75
C LYS A 177 -9.71 -0.82 2.67
N THR A 178 -10.19 0.34 2.22
CA THR A 178 -10.99 1.24 3.07
C THR A 178 -12.32 0.62 3.48
N ARG A 179 -12.96 -0.17 2.59
CA ARG A 179 -14.13 -0.98 2.94
C ARG A 179 -13.82 -2.04 4.01
N SER A 180 -12.69 -2.74 3.88
CA SER A 180 -12.22 -3.72 4.87
C SER A 180 -11.92 -3.09 6.24
N LEU A 181 -11.39 -1.86 6.25
CA LEU A 181 -11.13 -1.12 7.49
C LEU A 181 -12.42 -0.78 8.25
N TRP A 182 -13.50 -0.41 7.57
CA TRP A 182 -14.80 -0.17 8.22
C TRP A 182 -15.35 -1.41 8.93
N VAL A 183 -15.21 -2.58 8.30
CA VAL A 183 -15.57 -3.87 8.92
C VAL A 183 -14.65 -4.19 10.09
N THR A 184 -13.34 -3.96 9.93
CA THR A 184 -12.35 -4.22 10.98
C THR A 184 -12.52 -3.29 12.17
N LEU A 185 -12.98 -2.06 11.97
CA LEU A 185 -13.23 -1.10 13.06
C LEU A 185 -14.45 -1.47 13.92
N THR A 186 -15.45 -2.15 13.31
CA THR A 186 -16.75 -2.42 13.94
C THR A 186 -16.83 -3.76 14.66
N ASN A 187 -16.10 -4.77 14.17
CA ASN A 187 -15.93 -6.08 14.82
C ASN A 187 -14.76 -6.07 15.81
#